data_AF-A0A645ASS1-F1
#
_entry.id   AF-A0A645ASS1-F1
#
_cell.length_a   1.000
_cell.length_b   1.000
_cell.length_c   1.000
_cell.angle_alpha   90.00
_cell.angle_beta   90.00
_cell.angle_gamma   90.00
#
_symmetry.space_group_name_H-M   'P 1'
#
loop_
_entity.id
_entity.type
_entity.pdbx_description
1 polymer ?
#
loop_
_entity_poly.entity_id
_entity_poly.type
_entity_poly.pdbx_seq_one_letter_code
_entity_poly.pdbx_strand_id
1 'polypeptide(L)' 'MNSTAKNGSMSKIKPILTPGAAVTTTKNDIDNVVTEYGIARLKGKTAGQRAKALIDIAHPKFRDELLFEAKKMNLMI' A
#
# COMPACT_ATOMS: atom_id res chain seq x y z
N MET A 1 -10.79 -2.87 -4.59
CA MET A 1 -10.25 -1.92 -5.59
C MET A 1 -9.20 -2.62 -6.43
N ASN A 2 -9.08 -2.32 -7.72
CA ASN A 2 -7.97 -2.89 -8.51
C ASN A 2 -6.62 -2.38 -7.98
N SER A 3 -5.60 -3.23 -7.97
CA SER A 3 -4.25 -2.93 -7.48
C SER A 3 -3.45 -2.03 -8.43
N THR A 4 -3.84 -1.97 -9.71
CA THR A 4 -3.23 -1.12 -10.74
C THR A 4 -4.24 -0.15 -11.39
N ALA A 5 -3.69 0.83 -12.11
CA ALA A 5 -4.39 1.82 -12.91
C ALA A 5 -3.70 1.98 -14.28
N LYS A 6 -4.36 2.69 -15.23
CA LYS A 6 -3.87 2.92 -16.60
C LYS A 6 -3.39 1.62 -17.27
N ASN A 7 -4.28 0.63 -17.40
CA ASN A 7 -4.01 -0.67 -18.00
C ASN A 7 -2.77 -1.39 -17.43
N GLY A 8 -2.59 -1.37 -16.10
CA GLY A 8 -1.49 -2.06 -15.43
C GLY A 8 -0.16 -1.31 -15.42
N SER A 9 -0.10 -0.10 -15.98
CA SER A 9 1.14 0.70 -16.01
C SER A 9 1.48 1.36 -14.68
N MET A 10 0.50 1.59 -13.79
CA MET A 10 0.74 2.24 -12.50
C MET A 10 0.11 1.48 -11.34
N SER A 11 0.82 1.35 -10.21
CA SER A 11 0.26 0.84 -8.96
C SER A 11 -0.65 1.89 -8.28
N LYS A 12 -1.77 1.42 -7.70
CA LYS A 12 -2.60 2.24 -6.80
C LYS A 12 -2.11 2.24 -5.36
N ILE A 13 -1.30 1.24 -4.97
CA ILE A 13 -0.59 1.23 -3.70
C ILE A 13 0.74 1.97 -3.93
N LYS A 14 0.93 3.09 -3.23
CA LYS A 14 2.11 3.95 -3.35
C LYS A 14 2.74 4.17 -1.97
N PRO A 15 4.07 4.36 -1.88
CA PRO A 15 4.72 4.71 -0.62
C PRO A 15 4.25 6.07 -0.08
N ILE A 16 4.04 7.03 -0.99
CA ILE A 16 3.58 8.39 -0.67
C ILE A 16 2.43 8.74 -1.63
N LEU A 17 1.42 9.42 -1.12
CA LEU A 17 0.32 9.93 -1.94
C LEU A 17 0.83 10.99 -2.92
N THR A 18 0.17 11.11 -4.07
CA THR A 18 0.49 12.19 -5.02
C THR A 18 0.41 13.54 -4.32
N PRO A 19 1.41 14.43 -4.47
CA PRO A 19 1.39 15.76 -3.84
C PRO A 19 0.08 16.49 -4.13
N GLY A 20 -0.54 17.02 -3.08
CA GLY A 20 -1.85 17.70 -3.17
C GLY A 20 -3.07 16.77 -3.20
N ALA A 21 -2.91 15.45 -3.12
CA ALA A 21 -4.04 14.54 -3.01
C ALA A 21 -4.77 14.69 -1.67
N ALA A 22 -6.10 14.80 -1.72
CA ALA A 22 -6.94 14.82 -0.53
C ALA A 22 -7.02 13.42 0.12
N VAL A 23 -6.81 13.36 1.44
CA VAL A 23 -6.97 12.13 2.22
C VAL A 23 -8.44 11.98 2.59
N THR A 24 -9.12 11.00 2.01
CA THR A 24 -10.54 10.73 2.27
C THR A 24 -10.78 9.82 3.48
N THR A 25 -9.93 8.81 3.65
CA THR A 25 -9.95 7.91 4.81
C THR A 25 -8.61 7.99 5.52
N THR A 26 -8.63 8.38 6.80
CA THR A 26 -7.40 8.58 7.55
C THR A 26 -6.72 7.25 7.91
N LYS A 27 -5.44 7.32 8.27
CA LYS A 27 -4.69 6.16 8.75
C LYS A 27 -5.29 5.51 10.00
N ASN A 28 -6.09 6.23 10.79
CA ASN A 28 -6.68 5.74 12.04
C ASN A 28 -8.04 5.07 11.82
N ASP A 29 -8.80 5.51 10.81
CA ASP A 29 -10.16 5.00 10.55
C ASP A 29 -10.17 3.76 9.65
N ILE A 30 -9.11 3.57 8.86
CA ILE A 30 -9.04 2.48 7.90
C ILE A 30 -8.93 1.10 8.59
N ASP A 31 -9.79 0.18 8.16
CA ASP A 31 -9.80 -1.19 8.65
C ASP A 31 -9.22 -2.17 7.63
N ASN A 32 -9.85 -2.28 6.45
CA ASN A 32 -9.51 -3.26 5.42
C ASN A 32 -9.22 -2.60 4.07
N VAL A 33 -8.21 -3.10 3.38
CA VAL A 33 -7.93 -2.80 1.96
C VAL A 33 -8.03 -4.11 1.18
N VAL A 34 -8.79 -4.10 0.09
CA VAL A 34 -9.02 -5.30 -0.73
C VAL A 34 -8.60 -5.04 -2.17
N THR A 35 -7.78 -5.93 -2.71
CA THR A 35 -7.40 -5.97 -4.13
C THR A 35 -7.68 -7.35 -4.72
N GLU A 36 -7.46 -7.51 -6.02
CA GLU A 36 -7.49 -8.79 -6.73
C GLU A 36 -6.46 -9.80 -6.22
N TYR A 37 -5.48 -9.38 -5.41
CA TYR A 37 -4.45 -10.23 -4.82
C TYR A 37 -4.71 -10.60 -3.36
N GLY A 38 -5.77 -10.08 -2.73
CA GLY A 38 -6.16 -10.45 -1.37
C GLY A 38 -6.65 -9.29 -0.50
N ILE A 39 -6.62 -9.51 0.81
CA ILE A 39 -7.16 -8.59 1.83
C ILE A 39 -6.06 -8.21 2.83
N ALA A 40 -5.83 -6.91 3.00
CA ALA A 40 -4.97 -6.35 4.03
C ALA A 40 -5.80 -5.72 5.16
N ARG A 41 -5.84 -6.40 6.31
CA ARG A 41 -6.29 -5.80 7.58
C ARG A 41 -5.23 -4.85 8.11
N LEU A 42 -5.60 -3.62 8.46
CA LEU A 42 -4.68 -2.57 8.92
C LEU A 42 -4.94 -2.11 10.36
N LYS A 43 -6.14 -2.35 10.89
CA LYS A 43 -6.50 -1.99 12.27
C LYS A 43 -5.58 -2.70 13.27
N GLY A 44 -5.06 -1.93 14.23
CA GLY A 44 -4.15 -2.43 15.28
C GLY A 44 -2.73 -2.77 14.81
N LYS A 45 -2.37 -2.53 13.54
CA LYS A 45 -1.03 -2.81 13.02
C LYS A 45 -0.11 -1.60 13.12
N THR A 46 1.18 -1.85 13.35
CA THR A 46 2.25 -0.84 13.28
C THR A 46 2.47 -0.38 11.83
N ALA A 47 3.17 0.74 11.63
CA ALA A 47 3.45 1.27 10.30
C ALA A 47 4.16 0.24 9.39
N GLY A 48 5.15 -0.50 9.93
CA GLY A 48 5.85 -1.55 9.19
C GLY A 48 4.96 -2.76 8.86
N GLN A 49 4.13 -3.21 9.81
CA GLN A 49 3.16 -4.29 9.57
C GLN A 49 2.11 -3.89 8.52
N ARG A 50 1.69 -2.62 8.50
CA ARG A 50 0.78 -2.09 7.49
C ARG A 50 1.43 -2.02 6.12
N ALA A 51 2.67 -1.53 6.04
CA ALA A 51 3.44 -1.55 4.80
C ALA A 51 3.54 -2.97 4.24
N LYS A 52 3.86 -3.97 5.09
CA LYS A 52 3.93 -5.38 4.68
C LYS A 52 2.61 -5.87 4.11
N ALA A 53 1.53 -5.68 4.87
CA ALA A 53 0.21 -6.14 4.46
C ALA A 53 -0.25 -5.48 3.14
N LEU A 54 0.06 -4.21 2.92
CA LEU A 54 -0.25 -3.50 1.68
C LEU A 54 0.59 -4.00 0.49
N ILE A 55 1.88 -4.27 0.70
CA ILE A 55 2.77 -4.83 -0.33
C ILE A 55 2.31 -6.23 -0.74
N ASP A 56 1.90 -7.07 0.22
CA ASP A 56 1.43 -8.43 -0.04
C ASP A 56 0.20 -8.47 -0.96
N ILE A 57 -0.68 -7.47 -0.89
CA ILE A 57 -1.86 -7.33 -1.75
C ILE A 57 -1.63 -6.42 -2.97
N ALA A 58 -0.41 -5.92 -3.17
CA ALA A 58 -0.07 -5.15 -4.36
C ALA A 58 0.15 -6.07 -5.57
N HIS A 59 0.09 -5.48 -6.77
CA HIS A 59 0.39 -6.21 -8.01
C HIS A 59 1.85 -6.70 -8.00
N PRO A 60 2.13 -7.98 -8.35
CA PRO A 60 3.46 -8.58 -8.25
C PRO A 60 4.59 -7.75 -8.87
N LYS A 61 4.33 -7.14 -10.04
CA LYS A 61 5.26 -6.26 -10.76
C LYS A 61 5.86 -5.11 -9.91
N PHE A 62 5.14 -4.61 -8.91
CA PHE A 62 5.55 -3.44 -8.13
C PHE A 62 5.97 -3.79 -6.69
N ARG A 63 5.93 -5.07 -6.29
CA ARG A 63 6.21 -5.45 -4.90
C ARG A 63 7.64 -5.17 -4.48
N ASP A 64 8.61 -5.45 -5.36
CA ASP A 64 10.03 -5.24 -5.08
C ASP A 64 10.36 -3.75 -4.92
N GLU A 65 9.79 -2.90 -5.79
CA GLU A 65 9.91 -1.43 -5.71
C GLU A 65 9.32 -0.90 -4.40
N LEU A 66 8.11 -1.36 -4.04
CA LEU A 66 7.46 -0.95 -2.80
C LEU A 66 8.23 -1.43 -1.55
N LEU A 67 8.83 -2.62 -1.61
CA LEU A 67 9.65 -3.16 -0.53
C LEU A 67 10.94 -2.35 -0.35
N PHE A 68 11.59 -1.98 -1.45
CA PHE A 68 12.78 -1.11 -1.44
C PHE A 68 12.46 0.25 -0.82
N GLU A 69 11.38 0.90 -1.25
CA GLU A 69 10.96 2.20 -0.70
C GLU A 69 10.55 2.09 0.78
N ALA A 70 9.89 1.00 1.19
CA ALA A 70 9.54 0.79 2.59
C ALA A 70 10.79 0.67 3.50
N LYS A 71 11.85 0.01 3.03
CA LYS A 71 13.15 -0.05 3.74
C LYS A 71 13.81 1.31 3.81
N LYS A 72 13.84 2.05 2.69
CA LYS A 72 14.38 3.42 2.63
C LYS A 72 13.66 4.39 3.58
N MET A 73 12.37 4.16 3.83
CA MET A 73 11.54 4.93 4.77
C MET A 73 11.63 4.42 6.22
N ASN A 74 12.53 3.48 6.53
CA ASN A 74 12.67 2.85 7.83
C ASN A 74 11.36 2.22 8.37
N LEU A 75 10.48 1.78 7.47
CA LEU A 75 9.26 1.04 7.83
C LEU A 75 9.53 -0.46 7.97
N MET A 76 10.61 -0.95 7.39
CA MET A 76 11.04 -2.34 7.43
C MET A 76 12.55 -2.42 7.61
N ILE A 77 12.98 -3.43 8.37
CA ILE A 77 14.37 -3.77 8.65
C ILE A 77 14.69 -5.03 7.83
#